data_AF-A0AAD6ZBW3-F1
#
_entry.id   AF-A0AAD6ZBW3-F1
#
_cell.length_a   1.000
_cell.length_b   1.000
_cell.length_c   1.000
_cell.angle_alpha   90.00
_cell.angle_beta   90.00
_cell.angle_gamma   90.00
#
_symmetry.space_group_name_H-M   'P 1'
#
loop_
_entity.id
_entity.type
_entity.pdbx_description
1 polymer ?
#
loop_
_entity_poly.entity_id
_entity_poly.type
_entity_poly.pdbx_seq_one_letter_code
_entity_poly.pdbx_strand_id
1 'polypeptide(L)'
;MSLHFEYQIPSENDISAPNAEINAKIGLLRTKYTCHADDGSDYCWVSGKEKQNIALGHAHFNLWAAAWVKGDANADTPPNHAIFSGKGNGGRAPPSILQKCIAANAISFAQPLLPPWLPLHHIMPMNRTCSFPRIHSPYNLDDYILEKLTANRYKNASAFRFIRLIDLEKMEFLLGDIAELQDAVRQWAVPL
;
A
#
# COMPACT_ATOMS: atom_id res chain seq x y z
N MET A 1 19.68 -30.46 0.23
CA MET A 1 20.54 -29.27 0.31
C MET A 1 19.64 -28.07 0.54
N SER A 2 19.52 -27.60 1.78
CA SER A 2 18.73 -26.41 2.11
C SER A 2 19.64 -25.18 2.02
N LEU A 3 19.29 -24.22 1.17
CA LEU A 3 19.97 -22.94 1.11
C LEU A 3 19.41 -22.04 2.22
N HIS A 4 20.17 -21.85 3.30
CA HIS A 4 19.88 -20.82 4.28
C HIS A 4 20.23 -19.46 3.67
N PHE A 5 19.21 -18.66 3.36
CA PHE A 5 19.39 -17.22 3.13
C PHE A 5 19.44 -16.53 4.49
N GLU A 6 20.65 -16.19 4.95
CA GLU A 6 20.81 -15.25 6.06
C GLU A 6 20.46 -13.86 5.54
N TYR A 7 19.30 -13.36 5.96
CA TYR A 7 18.91 -11.97 5.75
C TYR A 7 19.76 -11.09 6.67
N GLN A 8 20.80 -10.46 6.12
CA GLN A 8 21.55 -9.44 6.85
C GLN A 8 20.74 -8.15 6.91
N ILE A 9 20.44 -7.71 8.12
CA ILE A 9 19.82 -6.40 8.37
C ILE A 9 20.89 -5.35 8.02
N PRO A 10 20.61 -4.41 7.09
CA PRO A 10 21.55 -3.36 6.74
C PRO A 10 21.99 -2.62 8.00
N SER A 11 23.30 -2.51 8.18
CA SER A 11 23.84 -1.80 9.33
C SER A 11 23.71 -0.30 9.10
N GLU A 12 23.72 0.49 10.18
CA GLU A 12 23.67 1.96 10.12
C GLU A 12 24.83 2.56 9.29
N ASN A 13 25.91 1.79 9.09
CA ASN A 13 27.06 2.16 8.27
C ASN A 13 26.86 1.93 6.77
N ASP A 14 25.82 1.20 6.34
CA ASP A 14 25.48 1.00 4.92
C ASP A 14 24.66 2.18 4.34
N ILE A 15 24.34 3.17 5.17
CA ILE A 15 23.68 4.39 4.74
C ILE A 15 24.71 5.23 4.00
N SER A 16 24.50 5.40 2.68
CA SER A 16 25.41 6.14 1.81
C SER A 16 25.79 7.52 2.40
N ALA A 17 27.08 7.88 2.33
CA ALA A 17 27.63 9.15 2.79
C ALA A 17 26.76 10.40 2.50
N PRO A 18 26.13 10.58 1.32
CA PRO A 18 25.26 11.73 1.07
C PRO A 18 24.02 11.81 1.97
N ASN A 19 23.50 10.69 2.47
CA ASN A 19 22.35 10.69 3.38
C ASN A 19 22.73 11.13 4.80
N ALA A 20 23.99 10.96 5.20
CA ALA A 20 24.47 11.39 6.52
C ALA A 20 24.38 12.91 6.68
N GLU A 21 24.77 13.68 5.66
CA GLU A 21 24.67 15.14 5.69
C GLU A 21 23.21 15.61 5.73
N ILE A 22 22.34 15.00 4.92
CA ILE A 22 20.90 15.30 4.92
C ILE A 22 20.30 15.04 6.31
N ASN A 23 20.59 13.88 6.91
CA ASN A 23 20.08 13.53 8.24
C ASN A 23 20.59 14.50 9.33
N ALA A 24 21.85 14.94 9.25
CA ALA A 24 22.38 15.95 10.16
C ALA A 24 21.63 17.28 10.03
N LYS A 25 21.32 17.75 8.81
CA LYS A 25 20.51 18.95 8.59
C LYS A 25 19.08 18.79 9.09
N ILE A 26 18.46 17.62 8.90
CA ILE A 26 17.12 17.33 9.44
C ILE A 26 17.11 17.46 10.97
N GLY A 27 18.12 16.94 11.66
CA GLY A 27 18.27 17.10 13.10
C GLY A 27 18.27 18.57 13.53
N LEU A 28 19.10 19.39 12.88
CA LEU A 28 19.16 20.84 13.15
C LEU A 28 17.82 21.54 12.91
N LEU A 29 17.12 21.20 11.82
CA LEU A 29 15.81 21.78 11.50
C LEU A 29 14.76 21.40 12.56
N ARG A 30 14.74 20.15 13.03
CA ARG A 30 13.78 19.70 14.06
C ARG A 30 13.99 20.41 15.39
N THR A 31 15.24 20.54 15.84
CA THR A 31 15.58 21.27 17.07
C THR A 31 15.16 22.73 16.97
N LYS A 32 15.32 23.36 15.80
CA LYS A 32 15.00 24.77 15.59
C LYS A 32 13.51 25.05 15.47
N TYR A 33 12.77 24.17 14.80
CA TYR A 33 11.35 24.38 14.46
C TYR A 33 10.40 23.53 15.30
N THR A 34 10.74 23.28 16.56
CA THR A 34 9.82 22.67 17.52
C THR A 34 8.64 23.62 17.74
N CYS A 35 7.42 23.14 17.56
CA CYS A 35 6.25 24.00 17.70
C CYS A 35 5.95 24.26 19.18
N HIS A 36 5.57 25.50 19.48
CA HIS A 36 5.08 25.89 20.81
C HIS A 36 3.57 26.14 20.84
N ALA A 37 2.87 25.93 19.72
CA ALA A 37 1.44 26.10 19.65
C ALA A 37 0.71 24.84 20.12
N ASP A 38 -0.46 25.01 20.74
CA ASP A 38 -1.35 23.91 21.16
C ASP A 38 -2.10 23.26 19.97
N ASP A 39 -1.57 23.40 18.74
CA ASP A 39 -2.20 22.90 17.51
C ASP A 39 -1.97 21.40 17.27
N GLY A 40 -1.25 20.74 18.17
CA GLY A 40 -0.98 19.30 18.13
C GLY A 40 0.09 18.91 17.11
N SER A 41 0.79 19.87 16.52
CA SER A 41 1.95 19.58 15.66
C SER A 41 3.24 19.66 16.47
N ASP A 42 4.11 18.67 16.34
CA ASP A 42 5.41 18.69 17.04
C ASP A 42 6.36 19.76 16.47
N TYR A 43 6.18 20.12 15.19
CA TYR A 43 7.04 21.03 14.47
C TYR A 43 6.25 21.98 13.58
N CYS A 44 6.58 23.26 13.60
CA CYS A 44 5.93 24.27 12.78
C CYS A 44 6.89 25.37 12.31
N TRP A 45 6.60 25.93 11.13
CA TRP A 45 7.30 27.06 10.55
C TRP A 45 6.34 28.24 10.36
N VAL A 46 6.73 29.42 10.83
CA VAL A 46 5.94 30.64 10.71
C VAL A 46 6.43 31.45 9.52
N SER A 47 5.60 31.57 8.48
CA SER A 47 5.92 32.41 7.34
C SER A 47 5.85 33.88 7.74
N GLY A 48 6.98 34.59 7.73
CA GLY A 48 7.06 36.00 8.16
C GLY A 48 6.15 36.95 7.37
N LYS A 49 5.72 36.59 6.16
CA LYS A 49 4.83 37.40 5.33
C LYS A 49 3.36 37.30 5.71
N GLU A 50 2.91 36.10 6.06
CA GLU A 50 1.47 35.79 6.22
C GLU A 50 1.10 35.44 7.66
N LYS A 51 2.09 35.36 8.58
CA LYS A 51 1.93 34.88 9.97
C LYS A 51 1.19 33.54 10.06
N GLN A 52 1.21 32.75 9.00
CA GLN A 52 0.59 31.44 8.96
C GLN A 52 1.58 30.40 9.49
N ASN A 53 1.13 29.60 10.45
CA ASN A 53 1.86 28.43 10.92
C ASN A 53 1.66 27.29 9.93
N ILE A 54 2.75 26.76 9.40
CA ILE A 54 2.77 25.57 8.54
C ILE A 54 3.35 24.42 9.35
N ALA A 55 2.57 23.35 9.54
CA ALA A 55 3.02 22.15 10.24
C ALA A 55 4.08 21.40 9.41
N LEU A 56 5.24 21.11 9.99
CA LEU A 56 6.36 20.47 9.34
C LEU A 56 6.36 18.95 9.57
N GLY A 57 5.93 18.19 8.57
CA GLY A 57 6.08 16.74 8.52
C GLY A 57 7.45 16.26 8.02
N HIS A 58 7.68 14.94 8.01
CA HIS A 58 8.92 14.32 7.49
C HIS A 58 9.26 14.76 6.06
N ALA A 59 8.26 14.84 5.17
CA ALA A 59 8.47 15.26 3.79
C ALA A 59 9.04 16.68 3.67
N HIS A 60 8.64 17.60 4.56
CA HIS A 60 9.16 18.96 4.58
C HIS A 60 10.63 18.98 4.96
N PHE A 61 11.01 18.26 6.01
CA PHE A 61 12.39 18.20 6.47
C PHE A 61 13.33 17.57 5.42
N ASN A 62 12.91 16.47 4.78
CA ASN A 62 13.72 15.84 3.73
C ASN A 62 13.96 16.80 2.56
N LEU A 63 12.91 17.46 2.08
CA LEU A 63 13.00 18.37 0.93
C LEU A 63 13.82 19.62 1.28
N TRP A 64 13.65 20.16 2.49
CA TRP A 64 14.43 21.29 2.98
C TRP A 64 15.91 20.93 3.17
N ALA A 65 16.22 19.83 3.84
CA ALA A 65 17.59 19.39 4.05
C ALA A 65 18.30 19.09 2.72
N ALA A 66 17.64 18.43 1.77
CA ALA A 66 18.19 18.17 0.44
C ALA A 66 18.49 19.48 -0.33
N ALA A 67 17.55 20.45 -0.30
CA ALA A 67 17.78 21.75 -0.92
C ALA A 67 18.88 22.56 -0.22
N TRP A 68 19.04 22.40 1.09
CA TRP A 68 20.09 23.05 1.86
C TRP A 68 21.47 22.50 1.49
N VAL A 69 21.63 21.18 1.39
CA VAL A 69 22.89 20.55 0.91
C VAL A 69 23.24 21.03 -0.50
N LYS A 70 22.23 21.26 -1.35
CA LYS A 70 22.43 21.79 -2.71
C LYS A 70 22.73 23.29 -2.76
N GLY A 71 22.55 24.03 -1.67
CA GLY A 71 22.71 25.48 -1.61
C GLY A 71 21.50 26.30 -2.09
N ASP A 72 20.37 25.63 -2.37
CA ASP A 72 19.11 26.26 -2.79
C ASP A 72 18.28 26.76 -1.58
N ALA A 73 18.65 26.36 -0.35
CA ALA A 73 17.98 26.73 0.90
C ALA A 73 18.99 26.90 2.05
N ASN A 74 18.54 27.47 3.18
CA ASN A 74 19.35 27.62 4.39
C ASN A 74 18.53 27.30 5.66
N ALA A 75 19.13 27.46 6.84
CA ALA A 75 18.52 27.14 8.14
C ALA A 75 17.26 27.95 8.47
N ASP A 76 17.04 29.08 7.81
CA ASP A 76 15.99 30.06 8.11
C ASP A 76 14.98 30.19 6.97
N THR A 77 15.41 29.85 5.76
CA THR A 77 14.70 30.07 4.50
C THR A 77 14.44 28.72 3.85
N PRO A 78 13.19 28.23 3.85
CA PRO A 78 12.83 27.00 3.16
C PRO A 78 12.98 27.16 1.65
N PRO A 79 13.14 26.04 0.92
CA PRO A 79 13.20 26.08 -0.54
C PRO A 79 11.89 26.58 -1.15
N ASN A 80 11.98 27.21 -2.32
CA ASN A 80 10.82 27.65 -3.09
C ASN A 80 10.10 26.44 -3.72
N HIS A 81 9.34 25.73 -2.89
CA HIS A 81 8.57 24.56 -3.28
C HIS A 81 7.10 24.71 -2.86
N ALA A 82 6.19 24.14 -3.65
CA ALA A 82 4.74 24.26 -3.43
C ALA A 82 4.29 23.78 -2.04
N ILE A 83 5.02 22.83 -1.46
CA ILE A 83 4.74 22.29 -0.11
C ILE A 83 4.89 23.36 0.99
N PHE A 84 5.71 24.38 0.79
CA PHE A 84 5.91 25.49 1.72
C PHE A 84 5.07 26.73 1.40
N SER A 85 4.31 26.70 0.29
CA SER A 85 3.60 27.90 -0.20
C SER A 85 2.33 28.24 0.59
N GLY A 86 2.01 27.56 1.70
CA GLY A 86 0.82 27.79 2.55
C GLY A 86 -0.54 27.54 1.88
N LYS A 87 -0.57 27.58 0.54
CA LYS A 87 -1.73 27.34 -0.34
C LYS A 87 -2.10 25.86 -0.47
N GLY A 88 -1.34 24.97 0.16
CA GLY A 88 -1.54 23.52 0.10
C GLY A 88 -2.27 23.00 1.33
N ASN A 89 -3.53 22.61 1.13
CA ASN A 89 -4.18 21.49 1.81
C ASN A 89 -4.49 21.60 3.32
N GLY A 90 -5.33 22.57 3.69
CA GLY A 90 -6.36 22.30 4.71
C GLY A 90 -7.31 21.14 4.33
N GLY A 91 -7.25 20.67 3.07
CA GLY A 91 -7.75 19.36 2.70
C GLY A 91 -6.85 18.28 3.29
N ARG A 92 -7.35 17.56 4.29
CA ARG A 92 -6.83 16.27 4.79
C ARG A 92 -5.85 15.64 3.81
N ALA A 93 -4.62 15.37 4.27
CA ALA A 93 -3.67 14.54 3.52
C ALA A 93 -4.45 13.38 2.88
N PRO A 94 -4.31 13.16 1.55
CA PRO A 94 -5.06 12.12 0.88
C PRO A 94 -4.85 10.83 1.67
N PRO A 95 -5.91 10.15 2.11
CA PRO A 95 -5.79 9.05 3.04
C PRO A 95 -4.77 8.05 2.49
N SER A 96 -3.91 7.54 3.37
CA SER A 96 -2.97 6.49 2.99
C SER A 96 -3.74 5.33 2.33
N ILE A 97 -3.09 4.52 1.50
CA ILE A 97 -3.77 3.36 0.88
C ILE A 97 -4.47 2.52 1.96
N LEU A 98 -3.83 2.35 3.12
CA LEU A 98 -4.42 1.73 4.31
C LEU A 98 -5.68 2.44 4.82
N GLN A 99 -5.65 3.77 4.99
CA GLN A 99 -6.84 4.53 5.40
C GLN A 99 -7.96 4.48 4.36
N LYS A 100 -7.61 4.45 3.05
CA LYS A 100 -8.57 4.27 1.97
C LYS A 100 -9.22 2.88 2.03
N CYS A 101 -8.44 1.83 2.31
CA CYS A 101 -8.96 0.48 2.48
C CYS A 101 -9.85 0.35 3.73
N ILE A 102 -9.46 0.97 4.86
CA ILE A 102 -10.28 0.97 6.07
C ILE A 102 -11.59 1.75 5.85
N ALA A 103 -11.54 2.91 5.21
CA ALA A 103 -12.73 3.70 4.89
C ALA A 103 -13.64 2.99 3.86
N ALA A 104 -13.06 2.34 2.85
CA ALA A 104 -13.82 1.52 1.91
C ALA A 104 -14.51 0.33 2.61
N ASN A 105 -13.81 -0.35 3.53
CA ASN A 105 -14.40 -1.41 4.35
C ASN A 105 -15.45 -0.91 5.35
N ALA A 106 -15.36 0.34 5.82
CA ALA A 106 -16.35 0.93 6.71
C ALA A 106 -17.66 1.32 5.98
N ILE A 107 -17.61 1.58 4.67
CA ILE A 107 -18.79 1.93 3.86
C ILE A 107 -19.56 0.66 3.41
N SER A 108 -18.93 -0.51 3.41
CA SER A 108 -19.57 -1.79 3.02
C SER A 108 -20.65 -2.33 3.97
N PHE A 109 -21.00 -1.62 5.05
CA PHE A 109 -22.13 -2.00 5.91
C PHE A 109 -23.42 -1.18 5.72
N ALA A 110 -23.44 -0.20 4.80
CA ALA A 110 -24.65 0.57 4.52
C ALA A 110 -24.89 0.76 3.02
N GLN A 111 -25.68 -0.15 2.47
CA GLN A 111 -26.38 -0.16 1.17
C GLN A 111 -25.60 -0.63 -0.08
N PRO A 112 -26.16 -1.61 -0.83
CA PRO A 112 -25.70 -1.95 -2.17
C PRO A 112 -26.31 -0.98 -3.19
N LEU A 113 -25.48 -0.13 -3.79
CA LEU A 113 -25.86 0.66 -4.98
C LEU A 113 -25.71 -0.22 -6.23
N LEU A 114 -26.81 -0.87 -6.62
CA LEU A 114 -26.91 -1.49 -7.95
C LEU A 114 -27.18 -0.41 -9.01
N PRO A 115 -26.48 -0.42 -10.16
CA PRO A 115 -26.78 0.48 -11.25
C PRO A 115 -28.10 0.11 -11.94
N PRO A 116 -28.92 1.08 -12.39
CA PRO A 116 -30.29 0.88 -12.86
C PRO A 116 -30.45 0.22 -14.24
N TRP A 117 -29.43 -0.45 -14.77
CA TRP A 117 -29.43 -0.97 -16.15
C TRP A 117 -29.16 -2.47 -16.26
N LEU A 118 -29.05 -3.22 -15.15
CA LEU A 118 -28.79 -4.66 -15.20
C LEU A 118 -30.08 -5.46 -15.38
N PRO A 119 -30.24 -6.23 -16.48
CA PRO A 119 -31.39 -7.11 -16.68
C PRO A 119 -31.45 -8.19 -15.60
N LEU A 120 -32.60 -8.30 -14.93
CA LEU A 120 -32.85 -9.10 -13.73
C LEU A 120 -32.85 -10.63 -13.93
N HIS A 121 -32.20 -11.15 -14.98
CA HIS A 121 -32.34 -12.57 -15.40
C HIS A 121 -31.07 -13.40 -15.24
N HIS A 122 -30.07 -12.92 -14.50
CA HIS A 122 -28.88 -13.72 -14.17
C HIS A 122 -28.45 -13.57 -12.71
N ILE A 123 -29.43 -13.69 -11.81
CA ILE A 123 -29.14 -14.07 -10.42
C ILE A 123 -28.81 -15.55 -10.44
N MET A 124 -27.52 -15.90 -10.48
CA MET A 124 -27.07 -17.27 -10.22
C MET A 124 -27.38 -17.62 -8.76
N PRO A 125 -28.19 -18.65 -8.48
CA PRO A 125 -28.43 -19.07 -7.10
C PRO A 125 -27.14 -19.61 -6.49
N MET A 126 -26.72 -19.02 -5.37
CA MET A 126 -25.75 -19.61 -4.43
C MET A 126 -26.35 -20.89 -3.80
N ASN A 127 -26.47 -21.96 -4.59
CA ASN A 127 -26.64 -23.32 -4.07
C ASN A 127 -26.24 -24.41 -5.08
N ARG A 128 -25.37 -24.09 -6.04
CA ARG A 128 -24.74 -25.14 -6.85
C ARG A 128 -23.33 -25.33 -6.33
N THR A 129 -23.08 -26.53 -5.82
CA THR A 129 -21.76 -27.13 -5.84
C THR A 129 -21.20 -26.91 -7.24
N CYS A 130 -20.25 -25.98 -7.39
CA CYS A 130 -19.53 -25.77 -8.64
C CYS A 130 -18.62 -26.98 -8.86
N SER A 131 -19.21 -28.13 -9.17
CA SER A 131 -18.50 -29.27 -9.71
C SER A 131 -17.99 -28.84 -11.08
N PHE A 132 -16.70 -28.48 -11.18
CA PHE A 132 -15.99 -28.04 -12.39
C PHE A 132 -16.57 -28.67 -13.65
N PRO A 133 -17.51 -28.03 -14.36
CA PRO A 133 -17.74 -28.38 -15.73
C PRO A 133 -16.63 -27.67 -16.52
N ARG A 134 -16.24 -28.25 -17.65
CA ARG A 134 -15.36 -27.66 -18.68
C ARG A 134 -15.84 -26.27 -19.10
N ILE A 135 -15.62 -25.28 -18.27
CA ILE A 135 -15.91 -23.87 -18.50
C ILE A 135 -14.55 -23.23 -18.55
N HIS A 136 -14.18 -22.73 -19.72
CA HIS A 136 -13.08 -21.78 -19.87
C HIS A 136 -13.33 -20.64 -18.88
N SER A 137 -12.66 -20.75 -17.75
CA SER A 137 -12.71 -19.77 -16.67
C SER A 137 -12.27 -18.44 -17.26
N PRO A 138 -12.92 -17.30 -16.93
CA PRO A 138 -12.50 -15.99 -17.42
C PRO A 138 -11.06 -15.61 -17.04
N TYR A 139 -10.43 -16.41 -16.18
CA TYR A 139 -9.07 -16.25 -15.69
C TYR A 139 -8.04 -17.08 -16.46
N ASN A 140 -8.46 -17.82 -17.50
CA ASN A 140 -7.59 -18.57 -18.41
C ASN A 140 -6.49 -19.38 -17.70
N LEU A 141 -6.84 -20.03 -16.59
CA LEU A 141 -5.92 -20.92 -15.89
C LEU A 141 -5.52 -22.06 -16.82
N ASP A 142 -4.21 -22.30 -16.90
CA ASP A 142 -3.66 -23.39 -17.70
C ASP A 142 -4.30 -24.74 -17.31
N ASP A 143 -4.57 -25.59 -18.31
CA ASP A 143 -5.13 -26.93 -18.13
C ASP A 143 -4.27 -27.76 -17.16
N TYR A 144 -2.96 -27.52 -17.13
CA TYR A 144 -2.02 -28.11 -16.17
C TYR A 144 -2.38 -27.80 -14.71
N ILE A 145 -2.74 -26.55 -14.41
CA ILE A 145 -3.11 -26.11 -13.06
C ILE A 145 -4.43 -26.78 -12.64
N LEU A 146 -5.39 -26.87 -13.56
CA LEU A 146 -6.68 -27.52 -13.33
C LEU A 146 -6.52 -29.02 -13.06
N GLU A 147 -5.67 -29.71 -13.82
CA GLU A 147 -5.39 -31.13 -13.63
C GLU A 147 -4.80 -31.40 -12.25
N LYS A 148 -3.79 -30.61 -11.83
CA LYS A 148 -3.15 -30.74 -10.52
C LYS A 148 -4.11 -30.48 -9.36
N LEU A 149 -4.95 -29.44 -9.44
CA LEU A 149 -5.94 -29.15 -8.41
C LEU A 149 -7.00 -30.27 -8.31
N THR A 150 -7.40 -30.82 -9.45
CA THR A 150 -8.36 -31.94 -9.52
C THR A 150 -7.76 -33.23 -8.96
N ALA A 151 -6.49 -33.52 -9.26
CA ALA A 151 -5.75 -34.67 -8.73
C ALA A 151 -5.67 -34.62 -7.19
N ASN A 152 -5.56 -33.42 -6.61
CA ASN A 152 -5.56 -33.18 -5.17
C ASN A 152 -6.96 -32.99 -4.56
N ARG A 153 -8.02 -33.36 -5.29
CA ARG A 153 -9.43 -33.35 -4.84
C ARG A 153 -9.99 -31.96 -4.48
N TYR A 154 -9.39 -30.87 -4.96
CA TYR A 154 -9.99 -29.54 -4.83
C TYR A 154 -11.12 -29.39 -5.84
N LYS A 155 -12.36 -29.46 -5.34
CA LYS A 155 -13.56 -29.39 -6.19
C LYS A 155 -14.25 -28.02 -6.18
N ASN A 156 -13.99 -27.19 -5.17
CA ASN A 156 -14.72 -25.95 -4.94
C ASN A 156 -13.75 -24.77 -4.84
N ALA A 157 -14.08 -23.65 -5.50
CA ALA A 157 -13.29 -22.42 -5.41
C ALA A 157 -13.18 -21.89 -3.97
N SER A 158 -14.19 -22.14 -3.14
CA SER A 158 -14.17 -21.77 -1.72
C SER A 158 -13.07 -22.49 -0.94
N ALA A 159 -12.63 -23.68 -1.38
CA ALA A 159 -11.56 -24.43 -0.73
C ALA A 159 -10.18 -23.79 -0.94
N PHE A 160 -10.01 -22.99 -2.00
CA PHE A 160 -8.73 -22.36 -2.31
C PHE A 160 -8.29 -21.34 -1.27
N ARG A 161 -9.22 -20.74 -0.51
CA ARG A 161 -8.89 -19.85 0.60
C ARG A 161 -8.11 -20.54 1.74
N PHE A 162 -8.18 -21.87 1.81
CA PHE A 162 -7.52 -22.66 2.84
C PHE A 162 -6.20 -23.27 2.35
N ILE A 163 -5.86 -23.11 1.08
CA ILE A 163 -4.59 -23.58 0.53
C ILE A 163 -3.47 -22.64 1.02
N ARG A 164 -2.45 -23.20 1.67
CA ARG A 164 -1.26 -22.44 2.05
C ARG A 164 -0.19 -22.57 0.96
N LEU A 165 0.74 -21.62 0.93
CA LEU A 165 1.88 -21.64 -0.01
C LEU A 165 2.63 -22.99 0.01
N ILE A 166 2.89 -23.50 1.21
CA ILE A 166 3.56 -24.79 1.41
C ILE A 166 2.80 -26.00 0.83
N ASP A 167 1.48 -25.90 0.71
CA ASP A 167 0.66 -26.97 0.13
C ASP A 167 0.76 -26.92 -1.41
N LEU A 168 0.90 -25.72 -2.01
CA LEU A 168 1.14 -25.54 -3.45
C LEU A 168 2.55 -25.96 -3.87
N GLU A 169 3.58 -25.65 -3.05
CA GLU A 169 4.95 -26.10 -3.31
C GLU A 169 5.06 -27.63 -3.29
N LYS A 170 4.35 -28.30 -2.36
CA LYS A 170 4.26 -29.77 -2.31
C LYS A 170 3.55 -30.38 -3.52
N MET A 171 2.69 -29.62 -4.19
CA MET A 171 2.07 -30.01 -5.45
C MET A 171 2.96 -29.70 -6.66
N GLU A 172 4.20 -29.26 -6.44
CA GLU A 172 5.18 -28.96 -7.48
C GLU A 172 4.70 -27.87 -8.46
N PHE A 173 3.96 -26.88 -7.98
CA PHE A 173 3.64 -25.69 -8.78
C PHE A 173 4.88 -24.81 -8.95
N LEU A 174 5.03 -24.18 -10.12
CA LEU A 174 6.06 -23.17 -10.33
C LEU A 174 5.66 -21.88 -9.60
N LEU A 175 6.65 -21.06 -9.22
CA LEU A 175 6.40 -19.80 -8.51
C LEU A 175 5.49 -18.84 -9.30
N GLY A 176 5.56 -18.87 -10.64
CA GLY A 176 4.66 -18.11 -11.52
C GLY A 176 3.20 -18.55 -11.36
N ASP A 177 2.94 -19.86 -11.46
CA ASP A 177 1.61 -20.45 -11.30
C ASP A 177 1.03 -20.16 -9.91
N ILE A 178 1.88 -20.19 -8.87
CA ILE A 178 1.46 -19.87 -7.50
C ILE A 178 1.00 -18.41 -7.41
N ALA A 179 1.73 -17.48 -8.03
CA ALA A 179 1.35 -16.07 -8.04
C ALA A 179 0.04 -15.84 -8.79
N GLU A 180 -0.14 -16.48 -9.95
CA GLU A 180 -1.36 -16.41 -10.76
C GLU A 180 -2.57 -17.00 -10.01
N LEU A 181 -2.40 -18.15 -9.36
CA LEU A 181 -3.44 -18.78 -8.55
C LEU A 181 -3.82 -17.91 -7.34
N GLN A 182 -2.84 -17.28 -6.67
CA GLN A 182 -3.13 -16.38 -5.56
C GLN A 182 -3.89 -15.12 -5.99
N ASP A 183 -3.54 -14.56 -7.14
CA ASP A 183 -4.26 -13.40 -7.69
C ASP A 183 -5.70 -13.77 -8.04
N ALA A 184 -5.91 -14.91 -8.72
CA ALA A 184 -7.24 -15.42 -9.03
C ALA A 184 -8.07 -15.65 -7.76
N VAL A 185 -7.49 -16.27 -6.73
CA VAL A 185 -8.16 -16.49 -5.43
C VAL A 185 -8.52 -15.17 -4.76
N ARG A 186 -7.65 -14.14 -4.82
CA ARG A 186 -7.95 -12.81 -4.27
C ARG A 186 -9.13 -12.17 -4.98
N GLN A 187 -9.23 -12.32 -6.30
CA GLN A 187 -10.36 -11.81 -7.08
C GLN A 187 -11.66 -12.57 -6.77
N TRP A 188 -11.59 -13.89 -6.51
CA TRP A 188 -12.76 -14.72 -6.18
C TRP A 188 -13.23 -14.59 -4.73
N ALA A 189 -12.30 -14.31 -3.82
CA ALA A 189 -12.56 -14.28 -2.39
C ALA A 189 -13.16 -12.95 -1.92
N VAL A 190 -13.43 -12.00 -2.82
CA VAL A 190 -14.18 -10.78 -2.49
C VAL A 190 -15.58 -11.21 -2.06
N PRO A 191 -15.92 -11.10 -0.76
CA PRO A 191 -17.27 -11.38 -0.30
C PRO A 191 -18.18 -10.35 -0.96
N LEU A 192 -19.25 -10.81 -1.61
CA LEU A 192 -20.38 -9.96 -1.98
C LEU A 192 -21.06 -9.42 -0.71
#